data_AF-A0A1G0L7N0-F1
#
_entry.id   AF-A0A1G0L7N0-F1
#
_cell.length_a   1.000
_cell.length_b   1.000
_cell.length_c   1.000
_cell.angle_alpha   90.00
_cell.angle_beta   90.00
_cell.angle_gamma   90.00
#
_symmetry.space_group_name_H-M   'P 1'
#
loop_
_entity.id
_entity.type
_entity.pdbx_description
1 polymer ?
#
loop_
_entity_poly.entity_id
_entity_poly.type
_entity_poly.pdbx_seq_one_letter_code
_entity_poly.pdbx_strand_id
1 'polypeptide(L)'
;MTASNDPAEAIRLMRTCAHCGRQNDDGSRFCMDCGKPFSASAMAIADSAGAGGGSVPATRVQAGADPTGTGTCSACGHAVDATMPFCAFCGAKIEPGGAVATAAVPPCPKCGAAIANTDYKFCPNCAAPLAAAGPVPEHHAATQVFSAKATAPKVPVSLQVVAEDGTKGNKYSLVGEETTIGRVGADLTFPDDVYLSPIHALLIWKDGKLSVRDLGSRNGTWIFLEGPHKLVDGDMVLVGSQLLRFRRLGYPGPHPPEADATRRMGSLVPSADIASLAQLRADGSVRDVFHLSPGRDMAIGRDRGDWAFPYDQSMSGSHALVRSEDADFVLADNGSRNGVAVAARGDVVLRKASKILVGDKLMLVEMP
;
A
#
# COMPACT_ATOMS: atom_id res chain seq x y z
N MET A 1 48.16 -9.93 36.51
CA MET A 1 46.92 -10.70 36.77
C MET A 1 45.84 -9.70 37.14
N THR A 2 45.19 -9.12 36.13
CA THR A 2 44.06 -8.20 36.31
C THR A 2 42.81 -8.94 35.86
N ALA A 3 41.97 -9.29 36.82
CA ALA A 3 40.69 -9.94 36.58
C ALA A 3 39.73 -8.97 35.87
N SER A 4 39.06 -9.49 34.86
CA SER A 4 37.94 -8.90 34.12
C SER A 4 36.76 -8.63 35.04
N ASN A 5 36.27 -7.39 35.05
CA ASN A 5 34.94 -7.05 35.55
C ASN A 5 34.07 -6.66 34.35
N ASP A 6 33.19 -7.58 33.96
CA ASP A 6 32.17 -7.41 32.93
C ASP A 6 30.85 -7.02 33.63
N PRO A 7 30.31 -5.80 33.46
CA PRO A 7 29.05 -5.43 34.08
C PRO A 7 27.87 -5.80 33.18
N ALA A 8 27.21 -6.90 33.56
CA ALA A 8 25.77 -7.12 33.44
C ALA A 8 25.12 -6.82 32.08
N GLU A 9 24.98 -7.88 31.29
CA GLU A 9 23.92 -8.09 30.30
C GLU A 9 22.56 -7.80 30.95
N ALA A 10 22.10 -6.55 30.84
CA ALA A 10 20.74 -6.18 31.20
C ALA A 10 19.81 -6.94 30.25
N ILE A 11 19.13 -7.96 30.78
CA ILE A 11 18.05 -8.67 30.11
C ILE A 11 17.05 -7.59 29.66
N ARG A 12 17.11 -7.20 28.38
CA ARG A 12 16.11 -6.35 27.75
C ARG A 12 14.82 -7.16 27.78
N LEU A 13 13.95 -6.91 28.75
CA LEU A 13 12.59 -7.39 28.66
C LEU A 13 12.00 -6.80 27.38
N MET A 14 11.67 -7.68 26.44
CA MET A 14 10.99 -7.33 25.21
C MET A 14 9.53 -7.71 25.38
N ARG A 15 8.64 -6.77 25.07
CA ARG A 15 7.20 -7.04 25.05
C ARG A 15 6.73 -7.30 23.64
N THR A 16 5.90 -8.32 23.49
CA THR A 16 5.35 -8.68 22.18
C THR A 16 4.05 -7.91 21.97
N CYS A 17 3.93 -7.23 20.83
CA CYS A 17 2.69 -6.57 20.44
C CYS A 17 1.59 -7.62 20.25
N ALA A 18 0.53 -7.54 21.05
CA ALA A 18 -0.62 -8.43 20.95
C ALA A 18 -1.37 -8.33 19.61
N HIS A 19 -1.09 -7.30 18.81
CA HIS A 19 -1.82 -7.02 17.57
C HIS A 19 -1.11 -7.50 16.29
N CYS A 20 0.21 -7.31 16.19
CA CYS A 20 1.00 -7.73 15.02
C CYS A 20 2.12 -8.70 15.36
N GLY A 21 2.31 -9.06 16.63
CA GLY A 21 3.34 -10.01 17.08
C GLY A 21 4.76 -9.47 17.15
N ARG A 22 4.99 -8.18 16.86
CA ARG A 22 6.34 -7.58 16.91
C ARG A 22 6.87 -7.47 18.34
N GLN A 23 8.12 -7.85 18.57
CA GLN A 23 8.84 -7.55 19.81
C GLN A 23 9.26 -6.07 19.84
N ASN A 24 8.92 -5.40 20.94
CA ASN A 24 9.23 -4.00 21.21
C ASN A 24 9.93 -3.91 22.57
N ASP A 25 10.73 -2.86 22.77
CA ASP A 25 11.33 -2.60 24.08
C ASP A 25 10.22 -2.34 25.12
N ASP A 26 10.41 -2.79 26.37
CA ASP A 26 9.37 -2.76 27.41
C ASP A 26 8.81 -1.34 27.70
N GLY A 27 9.60 -0.29 27.47
CA GLY A 27 9.18 1.11 27.63
C GLY A 27 8.34 1.70 26.48
N SER A 28 8.16 0.97 25.37
CA SER A 28 7.67 1.53 24.10
C SER A 28 6.17 1.81 24.09
N ARG A 29 5.66 2.97 24.53
CA ARG A 29 4.20 3.23 24.68
C ARG A 29 3.30 2.83 23.50
N PHE A 30 3.83 2.82 22.28
CA PHE A 30 3.17 2.34 21.06
C PHE A 30 4.04 1.29 20.36
N CYS A 31 3.41 0.37 19.65
CA CYS A 31 4.10 -0.61 18.81
C CYS A 31 4.79 0.11 17.64
N MET A 32 6.08 -0.14 17.43
CA MET A 32 6.86 0.53 16.38
C MET A 32 6.43 0.13 14.96
N ASP A 33 5.90 -1.08 14.77
CA ASP A 33 5.46 -1.54 13.43
C ASP A 33 4.02 -1.14 13.10
N CYS A 34 3.06 -1.35 14.01
CA CYS A 34 1.64 -1.11 13.72
C CYS A 34 1.05 0.14 14.40
N GLY A 35 1.84 0.87 15.19
CA GLY A 35 1.45 2.12 15.85
C GLY A 35 0.48 1.97 17.03
N LYS A 36 -0.02 0.76 17.31
CA LYS A 36 -1.03 0.57 18.37
C LYS A 36 -0.46 0.76 19.78
N PRO A 37 -1.18 1.47 20.67
CA PRO A 37 -0.74 1.66 22.05
C PRO A 37 -0.74 0.34 22.81
N PHE A 38 0.21 0.18 23.72
CA PHE A 38 0.26 -0.98 24.61
C PHE A 38 -0.58 -0.79 25.89
N SER A 39 -0.99 0.44 26.23
CA SER A 39 -1.86 0.72 27.39
C SER A 39 -2.97 1.71 27.04
N ALA A 40 -4.10 1.61 27.75
CA ALA A 40 -5.23 2.53 27.62
C ALA A 40 -4.85 3.99 27.96
N SER A 41 -3.90 4.20 28.87
CA SER A 41 -3.36 5.51 29.23
C SER A 41 -2.56 6.18 28.10
N ALA A 42 -2.02 5.43 27.15
CA ALA A 42 -1.41 6.00 25.93
C ALA A 42 -2.46 6.43 24.88
N MET A 43 -3.71 5.97 25.01
CA MET A 43 -4.83 6.30 24.13
C MET A 43 -5.42 7.68 24.44
N ALA A 44 -5.52 8.05 25.72
CA ALA A 44 -6.04 9.36 26.15
C ALA A 44 -5.18 10.57 25.72
N ILE A 45 -3.88 10.35 25.46
CA ILE A 45 -2.95 11.42 25.05
C ILE A 45 -3.07 11.70 23.54
N ALA A 46 -3.53 10.72 22.76
CA ALA A 46 -3.77 10.87 21.33
C ALA A 46 -5.02 11.71 21.05
N ASP A 47 -6.08 11.58 21.85
CA ASP A 47 -7.30 12.40 21.73
C ASP A 47 -7.06 13.88 22.05
N SER A 48 -6.15 14.20 22.98
CA SER A 48 -5.81 15.59 23.33
C SER A 48 -4.96 16.34 22.30
N ALA A 49 -4.39 15.67 21.29
CA ALA A 49 -3.56 16.31 20.27
C ALA A 49 -4.36 16.81 19.04
N GLY A 50 -5.67 16.59 19.00
CA GLY A 50 -6.55 16.97 17.88
C GLY A 50 -7.31 18.30 18.04
N ALA A 51 -7.17 19.01 19.15
CA ALA A 51 -7.93 20.24 19.42
C ALA A 51 -7.20 21.51 18.94
N GLY A 52 -7.21 21.74 17.62
CA GLY A 52 -6.71 22.97 16.99
C GLY A 52 -7.74 23.59 16.03
N GLY A 53 -8.66 24.39 16.59
CA GLY A 53 -9.48 25.46 15.99
C GLY A 53 -9.91 25.40 14.52
N GLY A 54 -11.18 25.07 14.29
CA GLY A 54 -11.92 25.37 13.06
C GLY A 54 -13.41 25.02 13.20
N SER A 55 -14.26 26.01 13.44
CA SER A 55 -15.70 25.84 13.69
C SER A 55 -16.47 25.40 12.43
N VAL A 56 -17.12 24.25 12.51
CA VAL A 56 -18.13 23.77 11.54
C VAL A 56 -19.50 23.83 12.25
N PRO A 57 -20.59 24.32 11.60
CA PRO A 57 -21.87 24.54 12.27
C PRO A 57 -22.51 23.23 12.73
N ALA A 58 -23.20 23.31 13.87
CA ALA A 58 -23.78 22.18 14.58
C ALA A 58 -25.10 21.70 13.95
N THR A 59 -25.08 20.52 13.32
CA THR A 59 -26.31 19.75 12.98
C THR A 59 -26.31 18.34 13.56
N ARG A 60 -25.59 18.10 14.67
CA ARG A 60 -25.70 16.81 15.36
C ARG A 60 -26.17 17.01 16.79
N VAL A 61 -27.39 16.55 17.04
CA VAL A 61 -27.96 16.36 18.37
C VAL A 61 -26.99 15.48 19.18
N GLN A 62 -26.37 16.06 20.21
CA GLN A 62 -25.75 15.29 21.28
C GLN A 62 -26.86 14.81 22.21
N ALA A 63 -27.21 13.53 22.10
CA ALA A 63 -27.91 12.85 23.18
C ALA A 63 -26.86 12.57 24.27
N GLY A 64 -26.96 13.28 25.39
CA GLY A 64 -26.30 12.87 26.62
C GLY A 64 -26.91 11.57 27.11
N ALA A 65 -26.07 10.59 27.42
CA ALA A 65 -26.43 9.44 28.23
C ALA A 65 -25.23 9.05 29.08
N ASP A 66 -25.45 8.98 30.40
CA ASP A 66 -24.54 8.38 31.36
C ASP A 66 -24.19 6.93 30.97
N PRO A 67 -22.93 6.49 31.08
CA PRO A 67 -22.54 5.14 30.71
C PRO A 67 -22.72 4.20 31.90
N THR A 68 -23.83 3.45 31.93
CA THR A 68 -24.01 2.34 32.88
C THR A 68 -24.22 0.98 32.19
N GLY A 69 -23.69 0.81 30.97
CA GLY A 69 -23.84 -0.41 30.17
C GLY A 69 -22.55 -1.20 29.99
N THR A 70 -21.91 -1.68 31.06
CA THR A 70 -20.71 -2.55 30.94
C THR A 70 -21.13 -4.00 30.68
N GLY A 71 -20.69 -4.60 29.57
CA GLY A 71 -20.83 -6.02 29.24
C GLY A 71 -19.50 -6.70 28.90
N THR A 72 -19.52 -8.00 28.62
CA THR A 72 -18.35 -8.74 28.10
C THR A 72 -18.69 -9.37 26.75
N CYS A 73 -17.76 -9.27 25.80
CA CYS A 73 -17.95 -9.80 24.46
C CYS A 73 -17.92 -11.32 24.49
N SER A 74 -19.00 -11.97 24.03
CA SER A 74 -19.09 -13.44 23.99
C SER A 74 -18.11 -14.10 23.02
N ALA A 75 -17.57 -13.36 22.04
CA ALA A 75 -16.63 -13.89 21.05
C ALA A 75 -15.16 -13.81 21.48
N CYS A 76 -14.76 -12.78 22.24
CA CYS A 76 -13.36 -12.59 22.63
C CYS A 76 -13.12 -12.39 24.13
N GLY A 77 -14.17 -12.35 24.95
CA GLY A 77 -14.09 -12.23 26.41
C GLY A 77 -13.73 -10.84 26.93
N HIS A 78 -13.39 -9.87 26.08
CA HIS A 78 -13.07 -8.52 26.52
C HIS A 78 -14.30 -7.76 27.01
N ALA A 79 -14.09 -6.88 28.00
CA ALA A 79 -15.10 -5.92 28.41
C ALA A 79 -15.46 -5.00 27.25
N VAL A 80 -16.76 -4.83 27.00
CA VAL A 80 -17.30 -4.02 25.91
C VAL A 80 -18.44 -3.16 26.44
N ASP A 81 -18.62 -2.01 25.80
CA ASP A 81 -19.80 -1.20 26.02
C ASP A 81 -21.00 -1.85 25.32
N ALA A 82 -22.01 -2.24 26.09
CA ALA A 82 -23.20 -2.93 25.60
C ALA A 82 -24.13 -2.04 24.76
N THR A 83 -23.88 -0.73 24.72
CA THR A 83 -24.59 0.23 23.86
C THR A 83 -24.02 0.30 22.44
N MET A 84 -22.82 -0.25 22.23
CA MET A 84 -22.17 -0.27 20.92
C MET A 84 -22.65 -1.45 20.08
N PRO A 85 -22.95 -1.25 18.78
CA PRO A 85 -23.49 -2.31 17.92
C PRO A 85 -22.48 -3.44 17.64
N PHE A 86 -21.18 -3.17 17.80
CA PHE A 86 -20.09 -4.12 17.57
C PHE A 86 -18.97 -3.96 18.59
N CYS A 87 -18.28 -5.05 18.91
CA CYS A 87 -17.12 -5.09 19.80
C CYS A 87 -15.92 -4.38 19.15
N ALA A 88 -15.39 -3.35 19.81
CA ALA A 88 -14.24 -2.59 19.32
C ALA A 88 -12.93 -3.40 19.25
N PHE A 89 -12.85 -4.57 19.90
CA PHE A 89 -11.65 -5.40 19.93
C PHE A 89 -11.63 -6.46 18.83
N CYS A 90 -12.77 -7.13 18.57
CA CYS A 90 -12.82 -8.24 17.60
C CYS A 90 -13.84 -8.03 16.45
N GLY A 91 -14.64 -6.96 16.49
CA GLY A 91 -15.65 -6.65 15.48
C GLY A 91 -16.93 -7.48 15.56
N ALA A 92 -17.07 -8.38 16.54
CA ALA A 92 -18.28 -9.18 16.72
C ALA A 92 -19.47 -8.29 17.11
N LYS A 93 -20.64 -8.54 16.52
CA LYS A 93 -21.88 -7.81 16.84
C LYS A 93 -22.29 -8.07 18.30
N ILE A 94 -22.63 -7.01 19.03
CA ILE A 94 -23.08 -7.11 20.43
C ILE A 94 -24.61 -7.16 20.42
N GLU A 95 -25.17 -8.31 20.78
CA GLU A 95 -26.63 -8.46 20.94
C GLU A 95 -27.04 -7.90 22.32
N PRO A 96 -28.04 -6.99 22.39
CA PRO A 96 -28.48 -6.44 23.66
C PRO A 96 -29.23 -7.52 24.45
N GLY A 97 -28.62 -7.97 25.56
CA GLY A 97 -29.13 -9.04 26.41
C GLY A 97 -28.33 -10.32 26.25
N GLY A 98 -27.21 -10.40 26.97
CA GLY A 98 -26.35 -11.58 26.96
C GLY A 98 -27.08 -12.84 27.40
N ALA A 99 -27.14 -13.83 26.51
CA ALA A 99 -27.34 -15.23 26.85
C ALA A 99 -26.52 -16.12 25.90
N VAL A 100 -25.93 -17.14 26.48
CA VAL A 100 -24.93 -18.05 25.90
C VAL A 100 -25.56 -19.01 24.90
N ALA A 101 -24.85 -19.26 23.79
CA ALA A 101 -24.93 -20.53 23.07
C ALA A 101 -23.51 -20.98 22.72
N THR A 102 -22.90 -21.80 23.59
CA THR A 102 -21.72 -22.58 23.25
C THR A 102 -22.13 -23.70 22.29
N ALA A 103 -22.13 -23.40 20.99
CA ALA A 103 -21.93 -24.43 19.99
C ALA A 103 -20.43 -24.50 19.73
N ALA A 104 -19.79 -25.59 20.14
CA ALA A 104 -18.38 -25.83 19.84
C ALA A 104 -18.21 -25.95 18.32
N VAL A 105 -17.80 -24.87 17.67
CA VAL A 105 -17.49 -24.87 16.24
C VAL A 105 -16.10 -25.47 16.07
N PRO A 106 -15.93 -26.52 15.24
CA PRO A 106 -14.62 -27.10 15.02
C PRO A 106 -13.67 -26.06 14.38
N PRO A 107 -12.39 -26.03 14.76
CA PRO A 107 -11.41 -25.14 14.16
C PRO A 107 -11.25 -25.46 12.67
N CYS A 108 -10.78 -24.49 11.89
CA CYS A 108 -10.53 -24.68 10.47
C CYS A 108 -9.60 -25.88 10.23
N PRO A 109 -9.98 -26.86 9.39
CA PRO A 109 -9.16 -28.05 9.14
C PRO A 109 -7.86 -27.74 8.40
N LYS A 110 -7.74 -26.56 7.77
CA LYS A 110 -6.53 -26.15 7.03
C LYS A 110 -5.53 -25.38 7.89
N CYS A 111 -5.99 -24.44 8.71
CA CYS A 111 -5.10 -23.54 9.45
C CYS A 111 -5.30 -23.56 10.98
N GLY A 112 -6.24 -24.34 11.50
CA GLY A 112 -6.50 -24.47 12.93
C GLY A 112 -7.19 -23.26 13.57
N ALA A 113 -7.54 -22.21 12.80
CA ALA A 113 -8.18 -21.02 13.35
C ALA A 113 -9.57 -21.34 13.91
N ALA A 114 -9.87 -20.84 15.10
CA ALA A 114 -11.20 -20.95 15.70
C ALA A 114 -12.21 -20.17 14.84
N ILE A 115 -13.32 -20.82 14.50
CA ILE A 115 -14.36 -20.23 13.67
C ILE A 115 -15.48 -19.72 14.57
N ALA A 116 -15.75 -18.42 14.52
CA ALA A 116 -16.73 -17.77 15.39
C ALA A 116 -18.20 -18.07 15.02
N ASN A 117 -18.47 -18.50 13.79
CA ASN A 117 -19.81 -18.86 13.32
C ASN A 117 -19.74 -20.01 12.28
N THR A 118 -20.58 -21.04 12.46
CA THR A 118 -20.76 -22.15 11.50
C THR A 118 -21.33 -21.74 10.14
N ASP A 119 -21.92 -20.54 10.02
CA ASP A 119 -22.49 -20.04 8.76
C ASP A 119 -21.43 -19.59 7.74
N TYR A 120 -20.17 -19.47 8.16
CA TYR A 120 -19.08 -19.11 7.25
C TYR A 120 -18.82 -20.25 6.25
N LYS A 121 -19.10 -19.99 4.97
CA LYS A 121 -18.76 -20.91 3.87
C LYS A 121 -17.24 -21.07 3.69
N PHE A 122 -16.48 -20.04 4.04
CA PHE A 122 -15.01 -19.98 3.92
C PHE A 122 -14.37 -19.45 5.20
N CYS A 123 -13.16 -19.90 5.50
CA CYS A 123 -12.38 -19.51 6.65
C CYS A 123 -11.92 -18.05 6.50
N PRO A 124 -12.30 -17.13 7.41
CA PRO A 124 -11.91 -15.73 7.32
C PRO A 124 -10.40 -15.50 7.51
N ASN A 125 -9.66 -16.48 8.03
CA ASN A 125 -8.21 -16.37 8.24
C ASN A 125 -7.37 -16.90 7.07
N CYS A 126 -7.83 -17.95 6.37
CA CYS A 126 -7.04 -18.60 5.30
C CYS A 126 -7.80 -18.90 4.01
N ALA A 127 -9.06 -18.46 3.92
CA ALA A 127 -10.00 -18.66 2.81
C ALA A 127 -10.34 -20.12 2.47
N ALA A 128 -9.96 -21.11 3.30
CA ALA A 128 -10.33 -22.51 3.08
C ALA A 128 -11.84 -22.74 3.29
N PRO A 129 -12.51 -23.58 2.48
CA PRO A 129 -13.92 -23.90 2.70
C PRO A 129 -14.11 -24.63 4.04
N LEU A 130 -15.16 -24.27 4.81
CA LEU A 130 -15.37 -24.73 6.19
C LEU A 130 -16.49 -25.78 6.36
N ALA A 131 -17.26 -26.04 5.31
CA ALA A 131 -18.27 -27.11 5.34
C ALA A 131 -17.68 -28.42 4.81
N ALA A 132 -17.92 -29.52 5.53
CA ALA A 132 -17.92 -30.83 4.93
C ALA A 132 -19.02 -30.85 3.88
N ALA A 133 -18.65 -31.12 2.63
CA ALA A 133 -19.61 -31.52 1.61
C ALA A 133 -20.48 -32.63 2.20
N GLY A 134 -21.80 -32.50 2.08
CA GLY A 134 -22.70 -33.64 2.27
C GLY A 134 -22.25 -34.83 1.42
N PRO A 135 -22.73 -36.05 1.69
CA PRO A 135 -22.27 -37.25 1.01
C PRO A 135 -22.27 -37.01 -0.49
N VAL A 136 -21.09 -37.14 -1.08
CA VAL A 136 -20.93 -37.22 -2.53
C VAL A 136 -21.79 -38.41 -2.95
N PRO A 137 -22.81 -38.25 -3.82
CA PRO A 137 -23.46 -39.41 -4.40
C PRO A 137 -22.37 -40.22 -5.10
N GLU A 138 -22.19 -41.46 -4.66
CA GLU A 138 -21.31 -42.42 -5.30
C GLU A 138 -21.62 -42.45 -6.81
N HIS A 139 -20.57 -42.33 -7.60
CA HIS A 139 -20.47 -42.81 -8.98
C HIS A 139 -21.79 -42.97 -9.75
N HIS A 140 -22.45 -41.86 -10.07
CA HIS A 140 -23.28 -41.85 -11.27
C HIS A 140 -22.34 -41.86 -12.47
N ALA A 141 -22.39 -43.00 -13.18
CA ALA A 141 -21.73 -43.25 -14.44
C ALA A 141 -21.74 -42.02 -15.34
N ALA A 142 -20.57 -41.76 -15.92
CA ALA A 142 -20.26 -40.78 -16.94
C ALA A 142 -21.49 -40.25 -17.71
N THR A 143 -22.06 -39.14 -17.23
CA THR A 143 -22.60 -38.16 -18.17
C THR A 143 -21.39 -37.41 -18.66
N GLN A 144 -20.93 -37.77 -19.86
CA GLN A 144 -19.90 -37.03 -20.56
C GLN A 144 -20.43 -35.61 -20.78
N VAL A 145 -20.15 -34.72 -19.84
CA VAL A 145 -20.00 -33.32 -20.16
C VAL A 145 -18.81 -33.32 -21.09
N PHE A 146 -19.09 -33.23 -22.39
CA PHE A 146 -18.14 -32.63 -23.30
C PHE A 146 -17.91 -31.23 -22.75
N SER A 147 -16.96 -31.10 -21.82
CA SER A 147 -16.13 -29.92 -21.78
C SER A 147 -15.53 -29.90 -23.16
N ALA A 148 -16.22 -29.22 -24.08
CA ALA A 148 -15.53 -28.51 -25.13
C ALA A 148 -14.43 -27.80 -24.35
N LYS A 149 -13.22 -28.30 -24.51
CA LYS A 149 -11.99 -27.59 -24.21
C LYS A 149 -12.08 -26.39 -25.14
N ALA A 150 -12.90 -25.42 -24.74
CA ALA A 150 -12.98 -24.13 -25.37
C ALA A 150 -11.59 -23.60 -25.13
N THR A 151 -10.76 -23.75 -26.15
CA THR A 151 -9.46 -23.10 -26.23
C THR A 151 -9.74 -21.66 -25.87
N ALA A 152 -9.45 -21.28 -24.64
CA ALA A 152 -9.57 -19.90 -24.21
C ALA A 152 -8.85 -19.09 -25.30
N PRO A 153 -9.47 -18.02 -25.82
CA PRO A 153 -8.90 -17.27 -26.92
C PRO A 153 -7.47 -16.92 -26.55
N LYS A 154 -6.52 -17.44 -27.33
CA LYS A 154 -5.09 -17.36 -27.03
C LYS A 154 -4.70 -15.89 -27.15
N VAL A 155 -4.67 -15.19 -26.01
CA VAL A 155 -4.28 -13.78 -25.97
C VAL A 155 -2.84 -13.70 -26.45
N PRO A 156 -2.53 -12.90 -27.49
CA PRO A 156 -1.19 -12.85 -28.08
C PRO A 156 -0.22 -12.01 -27.23
N VAL A 157 -0.45 -11.90 -25.93
CA VAL A 157 0.34 -11.07 -25.02
C VAL A 157 1.07 -11.96 -24.05
N SER A 158 2.31 -11.60 -23.78
CA SER A 158 3.17 -12.30 -22.84
C SER A 158 4.04 -11.32 -22.06
N LEU A 159 4.40 -11.70 -20.85
CA LEU A 159 5.30 -10.97 -19.98
C LEU A 159 6.61 -11.73 -19.91
N GLN A 160 7.73 -11.06 -20.19
CA GLN A 160 9.05 -11.61 -20.01
C GLN A 160 9.68 -11.03 -18.75
N VAL A 161 10.05 -11.87 -17.79
CA VAL A 161 10.81 -11.42 -16.61
C VAL A 161 12.20 -11.01 -17.06
N VAL A 162 12.68 -9.88 -16.54
CA VAL A 162 14.00 -9.33 -16.82
C VAL A 162 14.75 -9.22 -15.50
N ALA A 163 15.95 -9.78 -15.43
CA ALA A 163 16.81 -9.63 -14.25
C ALA A 163 17.46 -8.24 -14.21
N GLU A 164 18.08 -7.89 -13.08
CA GLU A 164 18.71 -6.58 -12.88
C GLU A 164 19.84 -6.29 -13.88
N ASP A 165 20.56 -7.33 -14.33
CA ASP A 165 21.61 -7.25 -15.35
C ASP A 165 21.06 -7.13 -16.79
N GLY A 166 19.73 -7.06 -16.94
CA GLY A 166 19.05 -7.00 -18.23
C GLY A 166 18.86 -8.36 -18.91
N THR A 167 19.29 -9.46 -18.29
CA THR A 167 19.08 -10.79 -18.85
C THR A 167 17.60 -11.14 -18.88
N LYS A 168 17.16 -11.66 -20.02
CA LYS A 168 15.78 -12.09 -20.25
C LYS A 168 15.58 -13.48 -19.64
N GLY A 169 14.71 -13.54 -18.64
CA GLY A 169 14.29 -14.76 -17.98
C GLY A 169 13.01 -15.36 -18.56
N ASN A 170 12.27 -16.02 -17.68
CA ASN A 170 11.05 -16.76 -18.02
C ASN A 170 9.99 -15.88 -18.67
N LYS A 171 9.23 -16.48 -19.58
CA LYS A 171 8.14 -15.86 -20.32
C LYS A 171 6.80 -16.46 -19.91
N TYR A 172 5.84 -15.60 -19.59
CA TYR A 172 4.52 -15.95 -19.08
C TYR A 172 3.45 -15.42 -20.02
N SER A 173 2.58 -16.30 -20.54
CA SER A 173 1.46 -15.87 -21.40
C SER A 173 0.25 -15.52 -20.54
N LEU A 174 -0.58 -14.57 -21.00
CA LEU A 174 -1.86 -14.31 -20.36
C LEU A 174 -2.79 -15.52 -20.52
N VAL A 175 -3.61 -15.77 -19.49
CA VAL A 175 -4.51 -16.94 -19.43
C VAL A 175 -5.85 -16.65 -20.10
N GLY A 176 -6.23 -15.37 -20.21
CA GLY A 176 -7.46 -14.91 -20.84
C GLY A 176 -7.53 -13.38 -20.90
N GLU A 177 -8.75 -12.85 -21.00
CA GLU A 177 -8.99 -11.39 -20.95
C GLU A 177 -8.56 -10.78 -19.63
N GLU A 178 -8.68 -11.52 -18.54
CA GLU A 178 -8.18 -11.15 -17.23
C GLU A 178 -7.09 -12.14 -16.81
N THR A 179 -5.99 -11.63 -16.24
CA THR A 179 -4.90 -12.45 -15.72
C THR A 179 -4.33 -11.78 -14.48
N THR A 180 -4.41 -12.46 -13.35
CA THR A 180 -3.92 -11.98 -12.07
C THR A 180 -2.44 -12.33 -11.86
N ILE A 181 -1.71 -11.43 -11.20
CA ILE A 181 -0.32 -11.63 -10.78
C ILE A 181 -0.28 -11.59 -9.26
N GLY A 182 0.44 -12.53 -8.63
CA GLY A 182 0.58 -12.51 -7.18
C GLY A 182 1.45 -13.62 -6.62
N ARG A 183 1.56 -13.66 -5.30
CA ARG A 183 2.37 -14.64 -4.58
C ARG A 183 1.64 -15.97 -4.36
N VAL A 184 0.31 -15.95 -4.23
CA VAL A 184 -0.50 -17.14 -3.90
C VAL A 184 -1.89 -17.00 -4.52
N GLY A 185 -2.31 -18.00 -5.30
CA GLY A 185 -3.69 -18.09 -5.81
C GLY A 185 -4.00 -17.16 -6.98
N ALA A 186 -2.96 -16.61 -7.63
CA ALA A 186 -3.07 -15.83 -8.86
C ALA A 186 -2.81 -16.72 -10.10
N ASP A 187 -3.25 -16.27 -11.27
CA ASP A 187 -3.00 -16.97 -12.53
C ASP A 187 -1.49 -17.07 -12.82
N LEU A 188 -0.77 -15.96 -12.62
CA LEU A 188 0.69 -15.89 -12.62
C LEU A 188 1.17 -15.83 -11.17
N THR A 189 1.53 -16.99 -10.63
CA THR A 189 1.96 -17.15 -9.23
C THR A 189 3.48 -17.22 -9.10
N PHE A 190 4.05 -16.40 -8.20
CA PHE A 190 5.47 -16.38 -7.86
C PHE A 190 5.64 -16.53 -6.33
N PRO A 191 5.74 -17.77 -5.82
CA PRO A 191 5.65 -18.04 -4.38
C PRO A 191 6.86 -17.54 -3.58
N ASP A 192 8.04 -17.47 -4.22
CA ASP A 192 9.31 -17.12 -3.57
C ASP A 192 9.51 -15.60 -3.39
N ASP A 193 8.68 -14.79 -4.04
CA ASP A 193 8.79 -13.33 -4.00
C ASP A 193 8.02 -12.75 -2.82
N VAL A 194 8.73 -12.48 -1.72
CA VAL A 194 8.15 -11.93 -0.47
C VAL A 194 7.60 -10.51 -0.65
N TYR A 195 7.98 -9.81 -1.73
CA TYR A 195 7.51 -8.47 -2.04
C TYR A 195 6.18 -8.49 -2.80
N LEU A 196 5.71 -9.65 -3.28
CA LEU A 196 4.38 -9.81 -3.84
C LEU A 196 3.30 -9.99 -2.76
N SER A 197 2.18 -9.30 -2.96
CA SER A 197 0.92 -9.60 -2.26
C SER A 197 0.31 -10.89 -2.81
N PRO A 198 -0.55 -11.60 -2.05
CA PRO A 198 -1.17 -12.85 -2.52
C PRO A 198 -1.81 -12.72 -3.90
N ILE A 199 -2.66 -11.70 -4.06
CA ILE A 199 -3.16 -11.17 -5.33
C ILE A 199 -2.69 -9.72 -5.41
N HIS A 200 -1.78 -9.40 -6.32
CA HIS A 200 -1.07 -8.11 -6.34
C HIS A 200 -1.62 -7.17 -7.42
N ALA A 201 -1.70 -7.65 -8.66
CA ALA A 201 -2.11 -6.86 -9.81
C ALA A 201 -3.02 -7.67 -10.73
N LEU A 202 -3.84 -6.97 -11.50
CA LEU A 202 -4.68 -7.52 -12.55
C LEU A 202 -4.22 -6.98 -13.90
N LEU A 203 -3.99 -7.87 -14.85
CA LEU A 203 -3.85 -7.54 -16.26
C LEU A 203 -5.20 -7.74 -16.95
N ILE A 204 -5.60 -6.75 -17.74
CA ILE A 204 -6.85 -6.75 -18.50
C ILE A 204 -6.49 -6.56 -19.97
N TRP A 205 -6.75 -7.59 -20.77
CA TRP A 205 -6.67 -7.58 -22.23
C TRP A 205 -8.07 -7.41 -22.81
N LYS A 206 -8.36 -6.22 -23.33
CA LYS A 206 -9.66 -5.88 -23.91
C LYS A 206 -9.49 -4.96 -25.11
N ASP A 207 -10.28 -5.18 -26.16
CA ASP A 207 -10.29 -4.35 -27.37
C ASP A 207 -8.89 -4.13 -28.00
N GLY A 208 -8.03 -5.16 -27.93
CA GLY A 208 -6.66 -5.09 -28.43
C GLY A 208 -5.70 -4.25 -27.58
N LYS A 209 -6.11 -3.86 -26.37
CA LYS A 209 -5.32 -3.06 -25.43
C LYS A 209 -5.06 -3.86 -24.17
N LEU A 210 -3.81 -3.82 -23.71
CA LEU A 210 -3.42 -4.35 -22.42
C LEU A 210 -3.47 -3.21 -21.41
N SER A 211 -4.05 -3.46 -20.24
CA SER A 211 -3.96 -2.56 -19.11
C SER A 211 -3.57 -3.33 -17.85
N VAL A 212 -2.95 -2.62 -16.91
CA VAL A 212 -2.62 -3.14 -15.58
C VAL A 212 -3.33 -2.31 -14.52
N ARG A 213 -3.83 -2.98 -13.50
CA ARG A 213 -4.45 -2.40 -12.31
C ARG A 213 -3.76 -2.97 -11.07
N ASP A 214 -3.33 -2.09 -10.18
CA ASP A 214 -2.92 -2.51 -8.83
C ASP A 214 -4.15 -2.87 -7.99
N LEU A 215 -4.12 -4.00 -7.29
CA LEU A 215 -5.24 -4.51 -6.50
C LEU A 215 -5.13 -4.18 -5.00
N GLY A 216 -4.47 -3.07 -4.66
CA GLY A 216 -4.22 -2.68 -3.26
C GLY A 216 -3.02 -3.41 -2.68
N SER A 217 -1.98 -3.59 -3.50
CA SER A 217 -0.79 -4.31 -3.08
C SER A 217 0.00 -3.53 -2.01
N ARG A 218 0.74 -4.26 -1.17
CA ARG A 218 1.55 -3.62 -0.11
C ARG A 218 2.68 -2.73 -0.66
N ASN A 219 3.30 -3.14 -1.77
CA ASN A 219 4.52 -2.51 -2.31
C ASN A 219 4.27 -1.71 -3.59
N GLY A 220 3.03 -1.71 -4.09
CA GLY A 220 2.63 -1.05 -5.33
C GLY A 220 3.05 -1.80 -6.59
N THR A 221 2.29 -1.56 -7.65
CA THR A 221 2.64 -1.90 -9.03
C THR A 221 3.25 -0.68 -9.70
N TRP A 222 4.47 -0.80 -10.22
CA TRP A 222 5.23 0.31 -10.80
C TRP A 222 5.29 0.20 -12.32
N ILE A 223 5.13 1.32 -13.02
CA ILE A 223 5.12 1.38 -14.48
C ILE A 223 6.22 2.34 -14.90
N PHE A 224 7.19 1.83 -15.67
CA PHE A 224 8.31 2.64 -16.11
C PHE A 224 7.89 3.60 -17.22
N LEU A 225 8.46 4.80 -17.16
CA LEU A 225 8.21 5.84 -18.13
C LEU A 225 8.79 5.47 -19.50
N GLU A 226 7.97 5.58 -20.52
CA GLU A 226 8.38 5.50 -21.94
C GLU A 226 8.53 6.89 -22.57
N GLY A 227 8.10 7.92 -21.84
CA GLY A 227 8.11 9.31 -22.27
C GLY A 227 7.73 10.24 -21.11
N PRO A 228 7.60 11.55 -21.38
CA PRO A 228 7.26 12.52 -20.37
C PRO A 228 5.89 12.22 -19.71
N HIS A 229 5.84 12.25 -18.38
CA HIS A 229 4.66 12.01 -17.57
C HIS A 229 4.27 13.28 -16.83
N LYS A 230 3.07 13.80 -17.12
CA LYS A 230 2.51 14.93 -16.38
C LYS A 230 2.15 14.48 -14.96
N LEU A 231 2.82 15.05 -13.96
CA LEU A 231 2.60 14.72 -12.56
C LEU A 231 1.24 15.24 -12.08
N VAL A 232 0.50 14.37 -11.42
CA VAL A 232 -0.79 14.67 -10.80
C VAL A 232 -0.68 14.50 -9.29
N ASP A 233 -1.44 15.27 -8.51
CA ASP A 233 -1.44 15.19 -7.04
C ASP A 233 -1.60 13.74 -6.56
N GLY A 234 -0.72 13.33 -5.65
CA GLY A 234 -0.68 11.99 -5.10
C GLY A 234 0.11 10.97 -5.92
N ASP A 235 0.69 11.35 -7.06
CA ASP A 235 1.57 10.45 -7.82
C ASP A 235 2.77 10.02 -6.97
N MET A 236 3.02 8.72 -7.00
CA MET A 236 4.17 8.08 -6.38
C MET A 236 5.17 7.76 -7.47
N VAL A 237 6.41 8.17 -7.26
CA VAL A 237 7.49 8.13 -8.25
C VAL A 237 8.66 7.34 -7.68
N LEU A 238 9.16 6.39 -8.44
CA LEU A 238 10.35 5.61 -8.13
C LEU A 238 11.52 6.10 -9.00
N VAL A 239 12.59 6.57 -8.35
CA VAL A 239 13.84 7.01 -8.99
C VAL A 239 14.99 6.34 -8.24
N GLY A 240 15.71 5.42 -8.90
CA GLY A 240 16.63 4.53 -8.19
C GLY A 240 15.89 3.72 -7.11
N SER A 241 16.33 3.82 -5.85
CA SER A 241 15.67 3.20 -4.69
C SER A 241 14.82 4.20 -3.91
N GLN A 242 14.72 5.45 -4.39
CA GLN A 242 13.98 6.50 -3.73
C GLN A 242 12.53 6.50 -4.14
N LEU A 243 11.67 6.53 -3.13
CA LEU A 243 10.24 6.69 -3.29
C LEU A 243 9.85 8.14 -3.02
N LEU A 244 9.36 8.84 -4.05
CA LEU A 244 8.98 10.24 -3.98
C LEU A 244 7.48 10.38 -4.17
N ARG A 245 6.82 11.23 -3.39
CA ARG A 245 5.40 11.56 -3.55
C ARG A 245 5.24 12.99 -4.02
N PHE A 246 4.56 13.17 -5.14
CA PHE A 246 4.19 14.47 -5.66
C PHE A 246 2.92 15.00 -4.99
N ARG A 247 2.94 16.27 -4.61
CA ARG A 247 1.79 16.99 -4.05
C ARG A 247 1.63 18.36 -4.71
N ARG A 248 0.40 18.71 -5.08
CA ARG A 248 0.01 20.08 -5.42
C ARG A 248 -0.30 20.82 -4.13
N LEU A 249 0.35 21.95 -3.91
CA LEU A 249 0.16 22.79 -2.72
C LEU A 249 -0.92 23.87 -2.92
N GLY A 250 -1.36 24.05 -4.18
CA GLY A 250 -2.26 25.14 -4.58
C GLY A 250 -1.48 26.38 -5.00
N TYR A 251 -2.12 27.26 -5.78
CA TYR A 251 -1.54 28.55 -6.11
C TYR A 251 -1.72 29.45 -4.89
N PRO A 252 -0.67 30.06 -4.30
CA PRO A 252 -0.89 31.13 -3.36
C PRO A 252 -1.58 32.24 -4.16
N GLY A 253 -2.81 32.56 -3.77
CA GLY A 253 -3.56 33.62 -4.39
C GLY A 253 -2.75 34.92 -4.43
N PRO A 254 -3.12 35.88 -5.30
CA PRO A 254 -2.44 37.17 -5.37
C PRO A 254 -2.25 37.73 -3.96
N HIS A 255 -1.00 38.08 -3.61
CA HIS A 255 -0.72 38.67 -2.32
C HIS A 255 -1.66 39.87 -2.09
N PRO A 256 -2.26 40.01 -0.89
CA PRO A 256 -3.04 41.20 -0.59
C PRO A 256 -2.20 42.44 -0.91
N PRO A 257 -2.82 43.49 -1.51
CA PRO A 257 -2.09 44.68 -1.90
C PRO A 257 -1.32 45.21 -0.68
N GLU A 258 0.00 45.38 -0.84
CA GLU A 258 0.86 45.89 0.23
C GLU A 258 0.28 47.22 0.73
N ALA A 259 -0.05 47.30 2.02
CA ALA A 259 -0.75 48.44 2.62
C ALA A 259 0.00 49.78 2.46
N ASP A 260 1.32 49.73 2.21
CA ASP A 260 2.21 50.88 2.24
C ASP A 260 2.66 51.40 0.86
N ALA A 261 2.00 51.00 -0.24
CA ALA A 261 2.31 51.48 -1.60
C ALA A 261 3.80 51.37 -2.02
N THR A 262 4.59 50.64 -1.26
CA THR A 262 6.03 50.45 -1.47
C THR A 262 6.17 49.33 -2.46
N ARG A 263 6.03 49.64 -3.76
CA ARG A 263 6.17 48.66 -4.84
C ARG A 263 7.49 47.92 -4.65
N ARG A 264 7.43 46.61 -4.33
CA ARG A 264 8.59 45.71 -4.42
C ARG A 264 9.12 45.71 -5.85
N MET A 265 10.00 46.64 -6.15
CA MET A 265 10.78 46.67 -7.39
C MET A 265 11.97 45.71 -7.21
N GLY A 266 11.69 44.41 -7.09
CA GLY A 266 12.71 43.45 -6.68
C GLY A 266 12.36 41.98 -6.89
N SER A 267 13.11 41.40 -7.84
CA SER A 267 13.28 40.00 -8.23
C SER A 267 12.08 39.31 -8.92
N LEU A 268 12.36 38.80 -10.13
CA LEU A 268 11.54 37.87 -10.91
C LEU A 268 11.45 36.50 -10.18
N VAL A 269 11.18 36.49 -8.88
CA VAL A 269 11.07 35.26 -8.10
C VAL A 269 9.87 34.51 -8.69
N PRO A 270 10.06 33.26 -9.17
CA PRO A 270 8.95 32.47 -9.66
C PRO A 270 7.85 32.43 -8.60
N SER A 271 6.61 32.53 -9.08
CA SER A 271 5.39 32.82 -8.32
C SER A 271 5.09 31.71 -7.31
N ALA A 272 5.83 31.69 -6.20
CA ALA A 272 5.75 30.74 -5.10
C ALA A 272 5.84 29.24 -5.48
N ASP A 273 6.15 28.43 -4.47
CA ASP A 273 6.11 26.98 -4.61
C ASP A 273 4.66 26.50 -4.66
N ILE A 274 4.25 25.94 -5.80
CA ILE A 274 2.87 25.48 -6.04
C ILE A 274 2.76 23.95 -5.98
N ALA A 275 3.88 23.25 -5.82
CA ALA A 275 3.93 21.81 -5.65
C ALA A 275 5.17 21.40 -4.82
N SER A 276 5.21 20.13 -4.42
CA SER A 276 6.35 19.55 -3.73
C SER A 276 6.53 18.08 -4.08
N LEU A 277 7.77 17.60 -4.03
CA LEU A 277 8.10 16.19 -4.00
C LEU A 277 8.63 15.83 -2.61
N ALA A 278 7.95 14.90 -1.94
CA ALA A 278 8.35 14.41 -0.63
C ALA A 278 9.03 13.03 -0.76
N GLN A 279 10.26 12.89 -0.27
CA GLN A 279 10.92 11.61 -0.14
C GLN A 279 10.30 10.82 1.01
N LEU A 280 9.88 9.61 0.73
CA LEU A 280 9.30 8.70 1.71
C LEU A 280 10.31 7.66 2.19
N ARG A 281 10.19 7.27 3.45
CA ARG A 281 10.85 6.09 4.01
C ARG A 281 9.97 4.85 3.84
N ALA A 282 10.52 3.68 4.16
CA ALA A 282 9.80 2.40 4.07
C ALA A 282 8.54 2.33 4.98
N ASP A 283 8.52 3.11 6.07
CA ASP A 283 7.36 3.23 6.98
C ASP A 283 6.33 4.26 6.49
N GLY A 284 6.54 4.87 5.31
CA GLY A 284 5.70 5.93 4.76
C GLY A 284 5.94 7.33 5.36
N SER A 285 6.83 7.46 6.34
CA SER A 285 7.17 8.77 6.90
C SER A 285 7.94 9.62 5.87
N VAL A 286 7.68 10.93 5.89
CA VAL A 286 8.40 11.87 5.05
C VAL A 286 9.78 12.11 5.66
N ARG A 287 10.83 11.94 4.84
CA ARG A 287 12.21 12.22 5.21
C ARG A 287 12.62 13.64 4.84
N ASP A 288 12.33 14.03 3.61
CA ASP A 288 12.77 15.29 3.01
C ASP A 288 11.74 15.77 1.99
N VAL A 289 11.70 17.08 1.73
CA VAL A 289 10.72 17.71 0.84
C VAL A 289 11.40 18.74 -0.04
N PHE A 290 11.32 18.52 -1.35
CA PHE A 290 11.74 19.49 -2.35
C PHE A 290 10.53 20.26 -2.88
N HIS A 291 10.59 21.59 -2.85
CA HIS A 291 9.50 22.44 -3.32
C HIS A 291 9.70 22.83 -4.79
N LEU A 292 8.60 22.85 -5.53
CA LEU A 292 8.59 23.05 -6.97
C LEU A 292 7.87 24.37 -7.31
N SER A 293 8.64 25.25 -7.94
CA SER A 293 8.22 26.57 -8.40
C SER A 293 8.00 26.57 -9.91
N PRO A 294 7.00 27.29 -10.44
CA PRO A 294 6.81 27.46 -11.89
C PRO A 294 8.03 28.09 -12.55
N GLY A 295 8.35 27.67 -13.77
CA GLY A 295 9.47 28.19 -14.55
C GLY A 295 10.86 27.70 -14.11
N ARG A 296 10.93 26.79 -13.15
CA ARG A 296 12.17 26.13 -12.73
C ARG A 296 12.07 24.62 -12.93
N ASP A 297 13.00 24.11 -13.72
CA ASP A 297 13.23 22.67 -13.82
C ASP A 297 14.05 22.18 -12.63
N MET A 298 13.82 20.92 -12.24
CA MET A 298 14.53 20.26 -11.14
C MET A 298 15.12 18.94 -11.64
N ALA A 299 16.44 18.81 -11.59
CA ALA A 299 17.15 17.58 -11.88
C ALA A 299 17.32 16.71 -10.62
N ILE A 300 17.12 15.41 -10.77
CA ILE A 300 17.32 14.40 -9.72
C ILE A 300 18.44 13.45 -10.15
N GLY A 301 19.39 13.19 -9.27
CA GLY A 301 20.49 12.28 -9.59
C GLY A 301 21.37 11.92 -8.41
N ARG A 302 22.30 10.99 -8.62
CA ARG A 302 23.24 10.55 -7.59
C ARG A 302 24.28 11.63 -7.28
N ASP A 303 24.84 12.25 -8.31
CA ASP A 303 25.93 13.23 -8.20
C ASP A 303 25.72 14.49 -9.07
N ARG A 304 24.69 14.51 -9.94
CA ARG A 304 24.30 15.66 -10.76
C ARG A 304 22.81 15.93 -10.62
N GLY A 305 22.47 17.12 -10.14
CA GLY A 305 21.09 17.61 -10.06
C GLY A 305 20.86 18.55 -8.89
N ASP A 306 19.66 19.16 -8.85
CA ASP A 306 19.20 20.00 -7.74
C ASP A 306 18.92 19.16 -6.48
N TRP A 307 18.43 17.92 -6.65
CA TRP A 307 18.21 16.98 -5.55
C TRP A 307 19.09 15.75 -5.70
N ALA A 308 20.13 15.69 -4.85
CA ALA A 308 21.19 14.69 -4.94
C ALA A 308 21.02 13.54 -3.93
N PHE A 309 21.21 12.30 -4.41
CA PHE A 309 21.17 11.08 -3.59
C PHE A 309 22.49 10.30 -3.71
N PRO A 310 23.60 10.80 -3.13
CA PRO A 310 24.96 10.30 -3.39
C PRO A 310 25.20 8.84 -2.98
N TYR A 311 24.43 8.34 -2.02
CA TYR A 311 24.57 6.99 -1.49
C TYR A 311 23.66 5.95 -2.17
N ASP A 312 22.76 6.39 -3.06
CA ASP A 312 21.90 5.47 -3.81
C ASP A 312 22.62 4.93 -5.05
N GLN A 313 23.14 3.71 -4.95
CA GLN A 313 23.88 3.06 -6.04
C GLN A 313 23.01 2.68 -7.24
N SER A 314 21.70 2.53 -7.04
CA SER A 314 20.75 2.29 -8.13
C SER A 314 20.44 3.56 -8.92
N MET A 315 20.81 4.73 -8.39
CA MET A 315 20.61 6.01 -9.05
C MET A 315 21.76 6.35 -10.01
N SER A 316 21.42 6.68 -11.27
CA SER A 316 22.35 7.31 -12.22
C SER A 316 22.82 8.68 -11.75
N GLY A 317 23.97 9.12 -12.25
CA GLY A 317 24.53 10.44 -11.91
C GLY A 317 23.55 11.59 -12.18
N SER A 318 22.94 11.59 -13.37
CA SER A 318 21.71 12.33 -13.70
C SER A 318 20.66 11.27 -14.03
N HIS A 319 19.52 11.25 -13.34
CA HIS A 319 18.56 10.15 -13.42
C HIS A 319 17.20 10.59 -13.95
N ALA A 320 16.63 11.64 -13.37
CA ALA A 320 15.31 12.14 -13.75
C ALA A 320 15.32 13.66 -13.86
N LEU A 321 14.39 14.19 -14.63
CA LEU A 321 14.15 15.63 -14.76
C LEU A 321 12.67 15.89 -14.51
N VAL A 322 12.38 16.85 -13.64
CA VAL A 322 11.04 17.41 -13.46
C VAL A 322 11.04 18.78 -14.09
N ARG A 323 10.37 18.90 -15.24
CA ARG A 323 10.26 20.15 -15.98
C ARG A 323 9.03 20.93 -15.55
N SER A 324 9.15 22.25 -15.50
CA SER A 324 7.99 23.12 -15.34
C SER A 324 7.45 23.53 -16.72
N GLU A 325 6.24 23.10 -17.04
CA GLU A 325 5.57 23.37 -18.33
C GLU A 325 4.19 23.98 -18.05
N ASP A 326 3.94 25.24 -18.41
CA ASP A 326 2.63 25.90 -18.26
C ASP A 326 1.97 25.77 -16.87
N ALA A 327 2.77 25.95 -15.81
CA ALA A 327 2.40 25.75 -14.40
C ALA A 327 2.04 24.30 -14.01
N ASP A 328 2.28 23.34 -14.90
CA ASP A 328 2.35 21.92 -14.63
C ASP A 328 3.78 21.43 -14.45
N PHE A 329 3.91 20.24 -13.86
CA PHE A 329 5.19 19.57 -13.71
C PHE A 329 5.19 18.27 -14.49
N VAL A 330 6.21 18.09 -15.33
CA VAL A 330 6.35 16.94 -16.21
C VAL A 330 7.62 16.20 -15.81
N LEU A 331 7.45 14.96 -15.37
CA LEU A 331 8.54 14.05 -15.02
C LEU A 331 9.02 13.33 -16.28
N ALA A 332 10.33 13.27 -16.48
CA ALA A 332 10.96 12.51 -17.54
C ALA A 332 12.16 11.72 -17.01
N ASP A 333 12.36 10.52 -17.57
CA ASP A 333 13.63 9.81 -17.45
C ASP A 333 14.72 10.58 -18.21
N ASN A 334 15.89 10.73 -17.60
CA ASN A 334 17.00 11.49 -18.17
C ASN A 334 18.18 10.58 -18.58
N GLY A 335 17.86 9.49 -19.28
CA GLY A 335 18.86 8.50 -19.70
C GLY A 335 19.38 7.68 -18.54
N SER A 336 18.50 7.32 -17.61
CA SER A 336 18.90 6.57 -16.43
C SER A 336 19.17 5.10 -16.77
N ARG A 337 19.94 4.41 -15.91
CA ARG A 337 20.26 2.98 -16.11
C ARG A 337 19.05 2.09 -15.84
N ASN A 338 18.31 2.40 -14.77
CA ASN A 338 17.25 1.53 -14.26
C ASN A 338 15.85 2.02 -14.67
N GLY A 339 15.73 3.25 -15.17
CA GLY A 339 14.48 3.89 -15.53
C GLY A 339 13.83 4.62 -14.35
N VAL A 340 12.96 5.56 -14.68
CA VAL A 340 12.00 6.18 -13.75
C VAL A 340 10.66 5.47 -13.86
N ALA A 341 9.98 5.22 -12.74
CA ALA A 341 8.66 4.61 -12.73
C ALA A 341 7.65 5.40 -11.89
N VAL A 342 6.36 5.24 -12.22
CA VAL A 342 5.23 5.78 -11.47
C VAL A 342 4.34 4.65 -10.99
N ALA A 343 3.74 4.78 -9.81
CA ALA A 343 2.80 3.78 -9.32
C ALA A 343 1.52 3.77 -10.18
N ALA A 344 1.02 2.58 -10.47
CA ALA A 344 -0.23 2.39 -11.21
C ALA A 344 -1.41 2.98 -10.41
N ARG A 345 -2.20 3.86 -11.05
CA ARG A 345 -3.43 4.42 -10.49
C ARG A 345 -4.60 4.11 -11.40
N GLY A 346 -5.53 3.30 -10.92
CA GLY A 346 -6.61 2.78 -11.76
C GLY A 346 -6.08 1.85 -12.86
N ASP A 347 -6.74 1.86 -14.01
CA ASP A 347 -6.30 1.11 -15.19
C ASP A 347 -5.27 1.92 -15.97
N VAL A 348 -4.05 1.39 -16.05
CA VAL A 348 -3.00 2.01 -16.86
C VAL A 348 -2.75 1.16 -18.10
N VAL A 349 -2.89 1.78 -19.27
CA VAL A 349 -2.67 1.12 -20.56
C VAL A 349 -1.17 0.87 -20.76
N LEU A 350 -0.84 -0.39 -21.06
CA LEU A 350 0.51 -0.82 -21.39
C LEU A 350 0.65 -0.95 -22.91
N ARG A 351 1.83 -0.60 -23.40
CA ARG A 351 2.24 -0.70 -24.80
C ARG A 351 3.24 -1.84 -24.97
N LYS A 352 3.57 -2.12 -26.23
CA LYS A 352 4.65 -3.04 -26.58
C LYS A 352 5.96 -2.54 -25.96
N ALA A 353 6.69 -3.44 -25.31
CA ALA A 353 7.91 -3.17 -24.55
C ALA A 353 7.75 -2.28 -23.31
N SER A 354 6.51 -2.04 -22.83
CA SER A 354 6.32 -1.45 -21.50
C SER A 354 6.98 -2.31 -20.43
N LYS A 355 7.64 -1.67 -19.48
CA LYS A 355 8.20 -2.33 -18.30
C LYS A 355 7.31 -2.06 -17.10
N ILE A 356 6.98 -3.11 -16.37
CA ILE A 356 6.28 -3.04 -15.09
C ILE A 356 7.11 -3.74 -14.02
N LEU A 357 7.06 -3.25 -12.79
CA LEU A 357 7.66 -3.89 -11.63
C LEU A 357 6.56 -4.24 -10.63
N VAL A 358 6.47 -5.52 -10.29
CA VAL A 358 5.47 -6.09 -9.38
C VAL A 358 6.21 -6.98 -8.39
N GLY A 359 6.24 -6.60 -7.11
CA GLY A 359 7.14 -7.25 -6.15
C GLY A 359 8.60 -6.95 -6.50
N ASP A 360 9.43 -7.99 -6.64
CA ASP A 360 10.79 -7.85 -7.17
C ASP A 360 10.89 -8.19 -8.69
N LYS A 361 9.77 -8.58 -9.31
CA LYS A 361 9.74 -8.98 -10.73
C LYS A 361 9.62 -7.77 -11.64
N LEU A 362 10.72 -7.42 -12.29
CA LEU A 362 10.70 -6.56 -13.47
C LEU A 362 10.22 -7.38 -14.67
N MET A 363 9.13 -6.96 -15.30
CA MET A 363 8.52 -7.65 -16.43
C MET A 363 8.40 -6.72 -17.64
N LEU A 364 8.81 -7.23 -18.79
CA LEU A 364 8.68 -6.59 -20.10
C LEU A 364 7.46 -7.13 -20.82
N VAL A 365 6.60 -6.23 -21.31
CA VAL A 365 5.42 -6.57 -22.09
C VAL A 365 5.82 -6.90 -23.53
N GLU A 366 5.53 -8.13 -23.95
CA GLU A 366 5.69 -8.59 -25.32
C GLU A 366 4.32 -8.81 -25.97
N MET A 367 4.07 -8.05 -27.05
CA MET A 367 2.84 -8.05 -27.84
C MET A 367 3.23 -8.17 -29.32
N PRO A 368 2.35 -8.72 -30.18
CA PRO A 368 2.60 -8.90 -31.61
C PRO A 368 3.08 -7.62 -32.30
#